data_AF-A0A3B0SW36-F1
#
_entry.id   AF-A0A3B0SW36-F1
#
_cell.length_a   1.000
_cell.length_b   1.000
_cell.length_c   1.000
_cell.angle_alpha   90.00
_cell.angle_beta   90.00
_cell.angle_gamma   90.00
#
_symmetry.space_group_name_H-M   'P 1'
#
loop_
_entity.id
_entity.type
_entity.pdbx_description
1 polymer ?
#
loop_
_entity_poly.entity_id
_entity_poly.type
_entity_poly.pdbx_seq_one_letter_code
_entity_poly.pdbx_strand_id
1 'polypeptide(L)'
;MNVLLVNLGGLALIALIVWYFWLSSSSAATAAVTAGGVQETRIIVKGGYSPDTIRVEAGRPVRLIFDRQEASPCSERVVLDAFGLSAELPTGNDVPIEFTPTEPGEYEFACQMGMLRGKVIVS
;
A
#
# COMPACT_ATOMS: atom_id res chain seq x y z
N MET A 1 -11.97 42.56 -20.68
CA MET A 1 -11.71 41.22 -20.11
C MET A 1 -12.23 41.23 -18.68
N ASN A 2 -13.30 40.48 -18.39
CA ASN A 2 -14.03 40.62 -17.12
C ASN A 2 -13.25 39.94 -15.97
N VAL A 3 -12.84 40.69 -14.94
CA VAL A 3 -12.07 40.19 -13.78
C VAL A 3 -12.71 38.96 -13.10
N LEU A 4 -14.05 38.87 -13.17
CA LEU A 4 -14.83 37.71 -12.72
C LEU A 4 -14.47 36.40 -13.44
N LEU A 5 -14.22 36.43 -14.75
CA LEU A 5 -13.86 35.23 -15.52
C LEU A 5 -12.46 34.73 -15.14
N VAL A 6 -11.52 35.66 -14.89
CA VAL A 6 -10.15 35.32 -14.47
C VAL A 6 -10.15 34.67 -13.08
N ASN A 7 -10.93 35.21 -12.14
CA ASN A 7 -11.04 34.65 -10.79
C ASN A 7 -11.69 33.26 -10.79
N LEU A 8 -12.75 33.05 -11.58
CA LEU A 8 -13.39 31.73 -11.70
C LEU A 8 -12.45 30.70 -12.32
N GLY A 9 -11.70 31.08 -13.36
CA GLY A 9 -10.67 30.21 -13.96
C GLY A 9 -9.57 29.84 -12.97
N GLY A 10 -9.10 30.82 -12.17
CA GLY A 10 -8.11 30.58 -11.12
C GLY A 10 -8.61 29.62 -10.03
N LEU A 11 -9.83 29.80 -9.54
CA LEU A 11 -10.43 28.90 -8.53
C LEU A 11 -10.63 27.49 -9.08
N ALA A 12 -11.04 27.35 -10.34
CA ALA A 12 -11.18 26.04 -10.98
C ALA A 12 -9.82 25.32 -11.11
N LEU A 13 -8.75 26.02 -11.47
CA LEU A 13 -7.40 25.47 -11.51
C LEU A 13 -6.88 25.08 -10.12
N ILE A 14 -7.11 25.92 -9.10
CA ILE A 14 -6.74 25.59 -7.71
C ILE A 14 -7.49 24.35 -7.25
N ALA A 15 -8.80 24.26 -7.52
CA ALA A 15 -9.59 23.07 -7.20
C ALA A 15 -9.08 21.82 -7.93
N LEU A 16 -8.71 21.94 -9.20
CA LEU A 16 -8.11 20.84 -9.97
C LEU A 16 -6.77 20.37 -9.39
N ILE A 17 -5.89 21.30 -9.02
CA ILE A 17 -4.58 20.98 -8.44
C ILE A 17 -4.75 20.33 -7.07
N VAL A 18 -5.62 20.89 -6.22
CA VAL A 18 -5.92 20.32 -4.89
C VAL A 18 -6.53 18.92 -5.04
N TRP A 19 -7.48 18.74 -5.95
CA TRP A 19 -8.10 17.44 -6.21
C TRP A 19 -7.08 16.41 -6.71
N TYR A 20 -6.25 16.78 -7.69
CA TYR A 20 -5.23 15.89 -8.26
C TYR A 20 -4.19 15.47 -7.21
N PHE A 21 -3.71 16.39 -6.38
CA PHE A 21 -2.67 16.07 -5.40
C PHE A 21 -3.21 15.38 -4.14
N TRP A 22 -4.36 15.80 -3.61
CA TRP A 22 -4.85 15.28 -2.33
C TRP A 22 -5.76 14.07 -2.48
N LEU A 23 -6.61 14.02 -3.51
CA LEU A 23 -7.53 12.90 -3.68
C LEU A 23 -6.86 11.69 -4.36
N SER A 24 -5.75 11.90 -5.07
CA SER A 24 -5.03 10.83 -5.77
C SER A 24 -3.93 10.14 -4.95
N SER A 25 -3.64 10.59 -3.72
CA SER A 25 -2.36 10.26 -3.06
C SER A 25 -2.44 9.35 -1.83
N SER A 26 -3.53 8.58 -1.63
CA SER A 26 -3.56 7.55 -0.59
C SER A 26 -4.46 6.40 -1.01
N SER A 27 -3.86 5.33 -1.53
CA SER A 27 -4.57 4.12 -1.93
C SER A 27 -4.63 3.16 -0.75
N ALA A 28 -5.59 3.36 0.15
CA ALA A 28 -5.97 2.30 1.08
C ALA A 28 -6.76 1.22 0.32
N ALA A 29 -6.34 -0.03 0.42
CA ALA A 29 -7.04 -1.15 -0.20
C ALA A 29 -7.55 -2.12 0.86
N THR A 30 -8.77 -2.61 0.69
CA THR A 30 -9.29 -3.74 1.47
C THR A 30 -8.92 -5.03 0.75
N ALA A 31 -8.35 -6.00 1.47
CA ALA A 31 -8.02 -7.29 0.88
C ALA A 31 -9.28 -8.02 0.40
N ALA A 32 -9.22 -8.60 -0.81
CA ALA A 32 -10.32 -9.35 -1.37
C ALA A 32 -10.35 -10.76 -0.75
N VAL A 33 -11.53 -11.22 -0.33
CA VAL A 33 -11.67 -12.58 0.22
C VAL A 33 -11.81 -13.57 -0.93
N THR A 34 -10.87 -14.51 -1.01
CA THR A 34 -10.91 -15.61 -1.97
C THR A 34 -11.97 -16.66 -1.59
N ALA A 35 -12.32 -17.55 -2.52
CA ALA A 35 -13.28 -18.64 -2.27
C ALA A 35 -12.84 -19.59 -1.12
N GLY A 36 -11.54 -19.62 -0.79
CA GLY A 36 -11.00 -20.40 0.33
C GLY A 36 -10.98 -19.66 1.68
N GLY A 37 -11.57 -18.46 1.77
CA GLY A 37 -11.59 -17.65 2.99
C GLY A 37 -10.29 -16.91 3.31
N VAL A 38 -9.32 -16.92 2.39
CA VAL A 38 -8.06 -16.18 2.50
C VAL A 38 -8.24 -14.76 1.98
N GLN A 39 -7.79 -13.78 2.74
CA GLN A 39 -7.77 -12.37 2.38
C GLN A 39 -6.53 -12.07 1.55
N GLU A 40 -6.71 -11.73 0.27
CA GLU A 40 -5.61 -11.53 -0.66
C GLU A 40 -5.52 -10.08 -1.13
N THR A 41 -4.30 -9.56 -1.23
CA THR A 41 -4.04 -8.28 -1.87
C THR A 41 -2.69 -8.29 -2.57
N ARG A 42 -2.64 -7.65 -3.74
CA ARG A 42 -1.39 -7.39 -4.48
C ARG A 42 -0.85 -6.02 -4.11
N ILE A 43 0.46 -5.95 -3.87
CA ILE A 43 1.21 -4.76 -3.52
C ILE A 43 2.31 -4.56 -4.57
N ILE A 44 2.25 -3.45 -5.29
CA ILE A 44 3.28 -3.06 -6.25
C ILE A 44 4.41 -2.37 -5.48
N VAL A 45 5.65 -2.80 -5.70
CA VAL A 45 6.85 -2.20 -5.13
C VAL A 45 7.59 -1.42 -6.21
N LYS A 46 7.47 -0.09 -6.16
CA LYS A 46 8.08 0.85 -7.10
C LYS A 46 8.20 2.23 -6.46
N GLY A 47 9.37 2.55 -5.91
CA GLY A 47 9.62 3.77 -5.13
C GLY A 47 8.82 3.86 -3.82
N GLY A 48 8.18 2.77 -3.41
CA GLY A 48 7.17 2.71 -2.35
C GLY A 48 6.32 1.45 -2.48
N TYR A 49 5.38 1.27 -1.55
CA TYR A 49 4.37 0.22 -1.62
C TYR A 49 3.05 0.81 -2.08
N SER A 50 2.40 0.18 -3.06
CA SER A 50 1.10 0.61 -3.57
C SER A 50 0.19 -0.60 -3.70
N PRO A 51 -0.88 -0.73 -2.89
CA PRO A 51 -1.25 0.15 -1.78
C PRO A 51 -0.23 0.13 -0.62
N ASP A 52 -0.12 1.24 0.11
CA ASP A 52 0.69 1.34 1.32
C ASP A 52 -0.10 0.99 2.59
N THR A 53 -1.44 1.03 2.51
CA THR A 53 -2.35 0.72 3.61
C THR A 53 -3.29 -0.41 3.20
N ILE A 54 -3.18 -1.56 3.85
CA ILE A 54 -4.00 -2.74 3.58
C ILE A 54 -4.94 -2.97 4.76
N ARG A 55 -6.24 -3.11 4.52
CA ARG A 55 -7.23 -3.45 5.55
C ARG A 55 -7.59 -4.93 5.47
N VAL A 56 -7.54 -5.62 6.60
CA VAL A 56 -7.85 -7.04 6.74
C VAL A 56 -8.63 -7.30 8.04
N GLU A 57 -9.32 -8.44 8.12
CA GLU A 57 -10.03 -8.90 9.32
C GLU A 57 -9.14 -9.78 10.21
N ALA A 58 -9.28 -9.63 11.53
CA ALA A 58 -8.65 -10.52 12.50
C ALA A 58 -9.18 -11.96 12.40
N GLY A 59 -8.31 -12.94 12.69
CA GLY A 59 -8.66 -14.36 12.73
C GLY A 59 -8.82 -15.04 11.37
N ARG A 60 -8.54 -14.35 10.27
CA ARG A 60 -8.55 -14.91 8.91
C ARG A 60 -7.15 -14.92 8.29
N PRO A 61 -6.78 -15.96 7.53
CA PRO A 61 -5.51 -15.99 6.82
C PRO A 61 -5.44 -14.85 5.80
N VAL A 62 -4.28 -14.20 5.75
CA VAL A 62 -3.95 -13.10 4.85
C VAL A 62 -2.81 -13.52 3.94
N ARG A 63 -2.91 -13.17 2.65
CA ARG A 63 -1.87 -13.35 1.64
C ARG A 63 -1.59 -12.04 0.94
N LEU A 64 -0.43 -11.46 1.22
CA LEU A 64 0.06 -10.25 0.56
C LEU A 64 1.01 -10.64 -0.57
N ILE A 65 0.69 -10.28 -1.80
CA ILE A 65 1.48 -10.61 -2.99
C ILE A 65 2.30 -9.37 -3.36
N PHE A 66 3.60 -9.40 -3.09
CA PHE A 66 4.50 -8.31 -3.45
C PHE A 66 5.03 -8.49 -4.87
N ASP A 67 4.76 -7.52 -5.73
CA ASP A 67 5.24 -7.44 -7.11
C ASP A 67 6.31 -6.35 -7.20
N ARG A 68 7.59 -6.75 -7.25
CA ARG A 68 8.71 -5.80 -7.31
C ARG A 68 9.00 -5.38 -8.74
N GLN A 69 8.58 -4.17 -9.10
CA GLN A 69 8.75 -3.58 -10.43
C GLN A 69 9.95 -2.60 -10.53
N GLU A 70 10.95 -2.78 -9.67
CA GLU A 70 12.16 -1.96 -9.66
C GLU A 70 13.39 -2.77 -9.24
N ALA A 71 14.57 -2.19 -9.43
CA ALA A 71 15.87 -2.79 -9.12
C ALA A 71 16.62 -2.06 -7.99
N SER A 72 15.94 -1.22 -7.22
CA SER A 72 16.55 -0.50 -6.10
C SER A 72 16.96 -1.51 -5.00
N PRO A 73 18.20 -1.46 -4.47
CA PRO A 73 18.63 -2.35 -3.39
C PRO A 73 17.76 -2.21 -2.13
N CYS A 74 17.15 -1.04 -1.95
CA CYS A 74 16.25 -0.78 -0.82
C CYS A 74 15.01 -1.68 -0.83
N SER A 75 14.52 -2.12 -1.99
CA SER A 75 13.31 -2.93 -2.11
C SER A 75 13.56 -4.44 -2.25
N GLU A 76 14.79 -4.91 -2.03
CA GLU A 76 15.16 -6.32 -2.14
C GLU A 76 14.55 -7.21 -1.05
N ARG A 77 14.11 -6.62 0.06
CA ARG A 77 13.56 -7.35 1.20
C ARG A 77 12.45 -6.55 1.86
N VAL A 78 11.39 -7.24 2.23
CA VAL A 78 10.32 -6.71 3.08
C VAL A 78 10.33 -7.44 4.42
N VAL A 79 10.03 -6.68 5.48
CA VAL A 79 10.06 -7.11 6.87
C VAL A 79 8.73 -6.74 7.51
N LEU A 80 8.11 -7.74 8.13
CA LEU A 80 6.88 -7.65 8.92
C LEU A 80 7.25 -8.05 10.36
N ASP A 81 7.84 -7.13 11.12
CA ASP A 81 8.42 -7.41 12.44
C ASP A 81 7.39 -7.95 13.43
N ALA A 82 6.16 -7.43 13.40
CA ALA A 82 5.09 -7.85 14.30
C ALA A 82 4.70 -9.33 14.13
N PHE A 83 4.97 -9.93 12.96
CA PHE A 83 4.72 -11.33 12.67
C PHE A 83 6.02 -12.16 12.62
N GLY A 84 7.19 -11.53 12.85
CA GLY A 84 8.50 -12.18 12.74
C GLY A 84 8.82 -12.65 11.32
N LEU A 85 8.22 -12.04 10.30
CA LEU A 85 8.36 -12.45 8.90
C LEU A 85 9.31 -11.52 8.16
N SER A 86 10.16 -12.11 7.32
CA SER A 86 10.97 -11.38 6.35
C SER A 86 11.08 -12.19 5.07
N ALA A 87 11.01 -11.53 3.92
CA ALA A 87 11.06 -12.19 2.62
C ALA A 87 11.88 -11.37 1.63
N GLU A 88 12.64 -12.05 0.80
CA GLU A 88 13.32 -11.45 -0.34
C GLU A 88 12.33 -11.23 -1.48
N LEU A 89 12.48 -10.10 -2.16
CA LEU A 89 11.66 -9.68 -3.28
C LEU A 89 12.56 -9.62 -4.53
N PRO A 90 12.72 -10.71 -5.30
CA PRO A 90 13.46 -10.66 -6.55
C PRO A 90 12.71 -9.79 -7.57
N THR A 91 13.44 -8.96 -8.30
CA THR A 91 12.86 -8.06 -9.31
C THR A 91 12.06 -8.83 -10.35
N GLY A 92 10.86 -8.36 -10.68
CA GLY A 92 9.97 -8.93 -11.69
C GLY A 92 9.24 -10.21 -11.26
N ASN A 93 9.29 -10.57 -9.98
CA ASN A 93 8.59 -11.75 -9.45
C ASN A 93 7.54 -11.36 -8.42
N ASP A 94 6.45 -12.12 -8.42
CA ASP A 94 5.42 -12.07 -7.39
C ASP A 94 5.85 -12.93 -6.20
N VAL A 95 5.93 -12.32 -5.01
CA VAL A 95 6.26 -13.01 -3.76
C VAL A 95 5.07 -12.97 -2.81
N PRO A 96 4.40 -14.10 -2.56
CA PRO A 96 3.34 -14.18 -1.57
C PRO A 96 3.92 -14.27 -0.15
N ILE A 97 3.41 -13.45 0.75
CA ILE A 97 3.65 -13.51 2.19
C ILE A 97 2.34 -13.83 2.88
N GLU A 98 2.33 -14.95 3.60
CA GLU A 98 1.13 -15.46 4.28
C GLU A 98 1.29 -15.34 5.79
N PHE A 99 0.25 -14.83 6.46
CA PHE A 99 0.18 -14.74 7.91
C PHE A 99 -1.27 -14.71 8.36
N THR A 100 -1.52 -14.91 9.65
CA THR A 100 -2.87 -14.84 10.23
C THR A 100 -2.85 -13.87 11.41
N PRO A 101 -3.32 -12.62 11.26
CA PRO A 101 -3.39 -11.70 12.37
C PRO A 101 -4.49 -12.13 13.34
N THR A 102 -4.18 -12.26 14.63
CA THR A 102 -5.14 -12.67 15.67
C THR A 102 -5.70 -11.49 16.46
N GLU A 103 -4.95 -10.41 16.56
CA GLU A 103 -5.31 -9.23 17.34
C GLU A 103 -5.61 -8.05 16.40
N PRO A 104 -6.66 -7.26 16.66
CA PRO A 104 -6.89 -6.01 15.96
C PRO A 104 -5.78 -4.99 16.26
N GLY A 105 -5.38 -4.20 15.27
CA GLY A 105 -4.30 -3.24 15.43
C GLY A 105 -3.73 -2.75 14.10
N GLU A 106 -2.75 -1.85 14.18
CA GLU A 106 -1.94 -1.43 13.03
C GLU A 106 -0.58 -2.12 13.08
N TYR A 107 -0.25 -2.83 12.01
CA TYR A 107 1.01 -3.57 11.88
C TYR A 107 1.81 -3.00 10.71
N GLU A 108 2.99 -2.45 11.00
CA GLU A 108 3.86 -1.92 9.96
C GLU A 108 4.60 -3.03 9.22
N PHE A 109 4.79 -2.82 7.92
CA PHE A 109 5.77 -3.53 7.13
C PHE A 109 6.69 -2.54 6.44
N ALA A 110 7.97 -2.87 6.37
CA ALA A 110 8.97 -1.97 5.84
C ALA A 110 10.00 -2.73 5.02
N CYS A 111 10.74 -2.00 4.19
CA CYS A 111 11.97 -2.55 3.66
C CYS A 111 13.02 -2.77 4.77
N GLN A 112 14.06 -3.56 4.51
CA GLN A 112 15.12 -3.82 5.50
C GLN A 112 15.78 -2.54 6.05
N MET A 113 15.85 -1.46 5.27
CA MET A 113 16.41 -0.17 5.69
C MET A 113 15.39 0.77 6.35
N GLY A 114 14.12 0.38 6.46
CA GLY A 114 13.07 1.19 7.08
C GLY A 114 12.67 2.46 6.31
N MET A 115 13.09 2.60 5.05
CA MET A 115 12.79 3.75 4.19
C MET A 115 11.40 3.63 3.56
N LEU A 116 11.15 2.56 2.80
CA LEU A 116 9.83 2.22 2.29
C LEU A 116 9.00 1.60 3.42
N ARG A 117 7.78 2.11 3.63
CA ARG A 117 6.88 1.70 4.71
C ARG A 117 5.46 1.55 4.18
N GLY A 118 4.77 0.58 4.73
CA GLY A 118 3.34 0.41 4.61
C GLY A 118 2.80 -0.17 5.91
N LYS A 119 1.48 -0.32 5.98
CA LYS A 119 0.82 -0.89 7.16
C LYS A 119 -0.37 -1.75 6.80
N VAL A 120 -0.60 -2.73 7.65
CA VAL A 120 -1.78 -3.58 7.66
C VAL A 120 -2.63 -3.15 8.84
N ILE A 121 -3.84 -2.68 8.55
CA ILE A 121 -4.85 -2.37 9.55
C ILE A 121 -5.73 -3.61 9.71
N VAL A 122 -5.69 -4.19 10.90
CA VAL A 122 -6.49 -5.35 11.28
C VAL A 122 -7.68 -4.86 12.10
N SER A 123 -8.89 -5.17 11.62
CA SER A 123 -10.16 -4.85 12.28
C SER A 123 -10.97 -6.09 12.66
#